data_AF-A0A936H1B1-F1
#
_entry.id   AF-A0A936H1B1-F1
#
_cell.length_a   1.000
_cell.length_b   1.000
_cell.length_c   1.000
_cell.angle_alpha   90.00
_cell.angle_beta   90.00
_cell.angle_gamma   90.00
#
_symmetry.space_group_name_H-M   'P 1'
#
loop_
_entity.id
_entity.type
_entity.pdbx_description
1 polymer ?
#
loop_
_entity_poly.entity_id
_entity_poly.type
_entity_poly.pdbx_seq_one_letter_code
_entity_poly.pdbx_strand_id
1 'polypeptide(L)'
;MNRRSTLSLLSGSKQRTTAALFSAASPPARPLLGSFEPYAGSWSTKEAAHLLRRATFGPTVELIRQSAEEGLSATLDRLFAEPPLPEKPLNLEYAADAAVPIGKTWIDAPFNNADNNILGYRNRSLRSWTFDQILKEQISVREKLTLFWHNHFATSEVNDPNFLYYHITLMRSNAWGNFRDLVKAMTIDPTMLRFLNGNVNTRTGVNENYARELLELFTIGKGPLAGPGDYTNYTETDVKEIAKALTGWRDNGYRTTNATVLAGAVFRPTQHDTTKKVLSHRFDYAEILNQNENEYKAVVDLIFKKAEVARFICRKLYRWFVYYQITDEVETQVIEPMAQLLFSSNYEIKPALKRSWEAPTSLMRSTWAR
;
A
#
# COMPACT_ATOMS: atom_id res chain seq x y z
N MET A 1 -0.17 -15.71 -20.02
CA MET A 1 -1.57 -16.21 -19.97
C MET A 1 -2.42 -15.16 -19.29
N ASN A 2 -3.39 -14.61 -20.01
CA ASN A 2 -4.17 -13.44 -19.60
C ASN A 2 -5.41 -13.89 -18.81
N ARG A 3 -5.60 -13.41 -17.58
CA ARG A 3 -6.66 -13.81 -16.63
C ARG A 3 -8.08 -13.32 -17.00
N ARG A 4 -8.34 -13.00 -18.27
CA ARG A 4 -9.64 -12.50 -18.77
C ARG A 4 -10.40 -13.45 -19.69
N SER A 5 -9.89 -14.65 -19.98
CA SER A 5 -10.51 -15.55 -20.97
C SER A 5 -11.15 -16.83 -20.41
N THR A 6 -11.45 -16.93 -19.11
CA THR A 6 -11.96 -18.18 -18.48
C THR A 6 -13.39 -18.13 -17.94
N LEU A 7 -14.23 -17.18 -18.39
CA LEU A 7 -15.63 -17.09 -17.92
C LEU A 7 -16.71 -17.11 -19.00
N SER A 8 -16.41 -17.44 -20.27
CA SER A 8 -17.43 -17.49 -21.32
C SER A 8 -17.75 -18.89 -21.87
N LEU A 9 -17.35 -19.99 -21.21
CA LEU A 9 -17.55 -21.35 -21.74
C LEU A 9 -18.42 -22.29 -20.89
N LEU A 10 -19.08 -21.78 -19.85
CA LEU A 10 -19.98 -22.58 -19.00
C LEU A 10 -21.28 -21.82 -18.68
N SER A 11 -22.10 -21.53 -19.69
CA SER A 11 -23.54 -21.38 -19.51
C SER A 11 -24.27 -21.50 -20.85
N GLY A 12 -24.61 -22.73 -21.21
CA GLY A 12 -25.65 -22.98 -22.20
C GLY A 12 -27.01 -22.64 -21.57
N SER A 13 -27.56 -21.46 -21.89
CA SER A 13 -28.99 -21.20 -21.69
C SER A 13 -29.52 -20.19 -22.70
N LYS A 14 -30.40 -20.72 -23.57
CA LYS A 14 -31.37 -20.10 -24.48
C LYS A 14 -31.52 -18.57 -24.43
N GLN A 15 -31.35 -17.94 -25.59
CA GLN A 15 -31.83 -16.59 -25.88
C GLN A 15 -33.33 -16.48 -25.54
N ARG A 16 -33.64 -15.65 -24.54
CA ARG A 16 -34.97 -15.06 -24.37
C ARG A 16 -34.89 -13.60 -24.81
N THR A 17 -35.60 -13.30 -25.87
CA THR A 17 -35.95 -11.94 -26.30
C THR A 17 -36.82 -11.29 -25.23
N THR A 18 -36.28 -10.30 -24.53
CA THR A 18 -37.09 -9.35 -23.75
C THR A 18 -36.85 -7.95 -24.28
N ALA A 19 -37.94 -7.35 -24.72
CA ALA A 19 -38.06 -6.03 -25.29
C ALA A 19 -37.55 -4.92 -24.36
N ALA A 20 -37.19 -3.81 -25.01
CA ALA A 20 -36.78 -2.54 -24.43
C ALA A 20 -37.67 -2.09 -23.28
N LEU A 21 -37.04 -1.71 -22.15
CA LEU A 21 -37.48 -0.71 -21.18
C LEU A 21 -36.25 -0.38 -20.30
N PHE A 22 -36.06 0.91 -20.02
CA PHE A 22 -34.91 1.55 -19.32
C PHE A 22 -33.68 1.92 -20.18
N SER A 23 -33.88 2.87 -21.10
CA SER A 23 -32.84 3.88 -21.38
C SER A 23 -33.19 5.14 -20.60
N ALA A 24 -32.79 5.18 -19.33
CA ALA A 24 -32.54 6.44 -18.65
C ALA A 24 -31.02 6.49 -18.47
N ALA A 25 -30.35 7.27 -19.31
CA ALA A 25 -28.95 7.59 -19.07
C ALA A 25 -28.81 8.10 -17.64
N SER A 26 -27.91 7.50 -16.86
CA SER A 26 -27.55 8.07 -15.56
C SER A 26 -27.13 9.52 -15.81
N PRO A 27 -27.66 10.50 -15.06
CA PRO A 27 -27.23 11.87 -15.21
C PRO A 27 -25.70 11.91 -15.06
N PRO A 28 -24.97 12.67 -15.90
CA PRO A 28 -23.53 12.80 -15.74
C PRO A 28 -23.26 13.24 -14.31
N ALA A 29 -22.41 12.48 -13.60
CA ALA A 29 -21.94 12.88 -12.29
C ALA A 29 -21.38 14.30 -12.45
N ARG A 30 -21.91 15.28 -11.70
CA ARG A 30 -21.33 16.63 -11.70
C ARG A 30 -19.86 16.47 -11.31
N PRO A 31 -18.89 16.88 -12.15
CA PRO A 31 -17.52 16.89 -11.73
C PRO A 31 -17.44 17.79 -10.49
N LEU A 32 -16.86 17.26 -9.41
CA LEU A 32 -16.43 18.11 -8.32
C LEU A 32 -15.46 19.10 -8.95
N LEU A 33 -15.77 20.40 -8.86
CA LEU A 33 -14.80 21.46 -9.20
C LEU A 33 -13.61 21.24 -8.28
N GLY A 34 -12.58 20.57 -8.81
CA GLY A 34 -11.39 20.17 -8.08
C GLY A 34 -10.56 21.42 -7.83
N SER A 35 -10.26 21.71 -6.58
CA SER A 35 -9.37 22.80 -6.21
C SER A 35 -8.55 22.32 -5.03
N PHE A 36 -7.23 22.54 -5.09
CA PHE A 36 -6.33 22.29 -3.97
C PHE A 36 -6.27 23.47 -2.97
N GLU A 37 -7.12 24.49 -3.15
CA GLU A 37 -7.24 25.64 -2.25
C GLU A 37 -7.93 25.28 -0.93
N PRO A 38 -7.69 26.02 0.18
CA PRO A 38 -8.35 25.73 1.44
C PRO A 38 -9.88 25.91 1.34
N TYR A 39 -10.61 25.05 2.03
CA TYR A 39 -12.06 25.08 2.10
C TYR A 39 -12.52 26.31 2.88
N ALA A 40 -13.21 27.20 2.18
CA ALA A 40 -13.78 28.44 2.73
C ALA A 40 -15.26 28.33 3.12
N GLY A 41 -15.85 27.12 3.04
CA GLY A 41 -17.25 26.90 3.36
C GLY A 41 -17.51 26.73 4.86
N SER A 42 -18.78 26.59 5.23
CA SER A 42 -19.18 26.34 6.62
C SER A 42 -18.75 24.95 7.08
N TRP A 43 -18.09 24.87 8.23
CA TRP A 43 -17.83 23.59 8.89
C TRP A 43 -18.99 23.24 9.83
N SER A 44 -19.78 22.22 9.50
CA SER A 44 -20.87 21.73 10.33
C SER A 44 -20.74 20.23 10.59
N THR A 45 -21.71 19.67 11.33
CA THR A 45 -21.83 18.21 11.54
C THR A 45 -21.90 17.43 10.23
N LYS A 46 -22.37 18.03 9.13
CA LYS A 46 -22.44 17.37 7.82
C LYS A 46 -21.04 17.17 7.23
N GLU A 47 -20.20 18.20 7.23
CA GLU A 47 -18.84 18.16 6.69
C GLU A 47 -17.94 17.28 7.58
N ALA A 48 -18.06 17.40 8.91
CA ALA A 48 -17.39 16.52 9.86
C ALA A 48 -17.74 15.05 9.64
N ALA A 49 -19.03 14.72 9.48
CA ALA A 49 -19.47 13.37 9.18
C ALA A 49 -18.93 12.85 7.84
N HIS A 50 -18.83 13.72 6.83
CA HIS A 50 -18.30 13.35 5.52
C HIS A 50 -16.82 12.99 5.59
N LEU A 51 -16.01 13.85 6.20
CA LEU A 51 -14.57 13.63 6.39
C LEU A 51 -14.33 12.34 7.20
N LEU A 52 -14.97 12.22 8.37
CA LEU A 52 -14.70 11.10 9.28
C LEU A 52 -15.09 9.74 8.67
N ARG A 53 -16.15 9.65 7.86
CA ARG A 53 -16.53 8.38 7.19
C ARG A 53 -15.52 7.91 6.13
N ARG A 54 -14.74 8.84 5.58
CA ARG A 54 -13.68 8.54 4.61
C ARG A 54 -12.36 8.26 5.33
N ALA A 55 -12.07 9.02 6.38
CA ALA A 55 -10.82 8.96 7.13
C ALA A 55 -10.79 7.86 8.21
N THR A 56 -11.94 7.32 8.63
CA THR A 56 -12.08 6.28 9.67
C THR A 56 -13.10 5.20 9.25
N PHE A 57 -13.18 4.07 9.96
CA PHE A 57 -14.14 2.99 9.63
C PHE A 57 -15.54 3.13 10.24
N GLY A 58 -15.71 3.81 11.37
CA GLY A 58 -16.98 3.83 12.09
C GLY A 58 -17.11 5.00 13.06
N PRO A 59 -17.15 6.25 12.57
CA PRO A 59 -17.23 7.41 13.47
C PRO A 59 -18.58 7.44 14.20
N THR A 60 -18.55 7.57 15.53
CA THR A 60 -19.76 7.71 16.35
C THR A 60 -20.42 9.07 16.16
N VAL A 61 -21.68 9.19 16.53
CA VAL A 61 -22.41 10.47 16.46
C VAL A 61 -21.75 11.51 17.37
N GLU A 62 -21.27 11.08 18.54
CA GLU A 62 -20.55 11.89 19.51
C GLU A 62 -19.23 12.41 18.92
N LEU A 63 -18.46 11.55 18.25
CA LEU A 63 -17.22 11.97 17.59
C LEU A 63 -17.49 12.98 16.48
N ILE A 64 -18.55 12.78 15.69
CA ILE A 64 -18.96 13.71 14.63
C ILE A 64 -19.34 15.08 15.21
N ARG A 65 -20.10 15.12 16.31
CA ARG A 65 -20.46 16.38 16.98
C ARG A 65 -19.22 17.08 17.54
N GLN A 66 -18.34 16.34 18.21
CA GLN A 66 -17.09 16.86 18.74
C GLN A 66 -16.22 17.45 17.61
N SER A 67 -16.07 16.75 16.49
CA SER A 67 -15.30 17.24 15.34
C SER A 67 -15.93 18.47 14.67
N ALA A 68 -17.26 18.59 14.68
CA ALA A 68 -17.95 19.79 14.22
C ALA A 68 -17.67 21.00 15.13
N GLU A 69 -17.66 20.79 16.45
CA GLU A 69 -17.41 21.83 17.46
C GLU A 69 -15.95 22.30 17.48
N GLU A 70 -14.99 21.38 17.35
CA GLU A 70 -13.55 21.71 17.40
C GLU A 70 -13.02 22.34 16.09
N GLY A 71 -13.74 22.18 14.99
CA GLY A 71 -13.36 22.72 13.69
C GLY A 71 -12.50 21.76 12.84
N LEU A 72 -12.41 22.06 11.55
CA LEU A 72 -11.70 21.25 10.55
C LEU A 72 -10.22 21.05 10.91
N SER A 73 -9.51 22.13 11.27
CA SER A 73 -8.07 22.09 11.53
C SER A 73 -7.73 21.16 12.70
N ALA A 74 -8.42 21.32 13.84
CA ALA A 74 -8.24 20.45 15.01
C ALA A 74 -8.66 19.00 14.72
N THR A 75 -9.73 18.78 13.95
CA THR A 75 -10.15 17.44 13.52
C THR A 75 -9.04 16.75 12.71
N LEU A 76 -8.43 17.46 11.76
CA LEU A 76 -7.33 16.94 10.95
C LEU A 76 -6.09 16.66 11.80
N ASP A 77 -5.76 17.52 12.76
CA ASP A 77 -4.64 17.28 13.67
C ASP A 77 -4.84 16.00 14.49
N ARG A 78 -6.06 15.75 14.98
CA ARG A 78 -6.42 14.50 15.67
C ARG A 78 -6.31 13.28 14.76
N LEU A 79 -6.83 13.36 13.52
CA LEU A 79 -6.75 12.25 12.56
C LEU A 79 -5.31 11.82 12.27
N PHE A 80 -4.37 12.77 12.22
CA PHE A 80 -2.94 12.52 12.00
C PHE A 80 -2.10 12.53 13.27
N ALA A 81 -2.73 12.41 14.45
CA ALA A 81 -2.01 12.14 15.68
C ALA A 81 -1.38 10.75 15.61
N GLU A 82 -0.29 10.56 16.36
CA GLU A 82 0.45 9.30 16.39
C GLU A 82 0.17 8.55 17.70
N PRO A 83 -0.96 7.83 17.82
CA PRO A 83 -1.17 6.98 18.97
C PRO A 83 -0.12 5.85 19.00
N PRO A 84 0.14 5.21 20.15
CA PRO A 84 0.99 4.03 20.22
C PRO A 84 0.56 2.96 19.21
N LEU A 85 1.51 2.16 18.74
CA LEU A 85 1.17 0.99 17.94
C LEU A 85 0.40 -0.04 18.79
N PRO A 86 -0.53 -0.79 18.20
CA PRO A 86 -1.23 -1.86 18.89
C PRO A 86 -0.31 -2.90 19.51
N GLU A 87 -0.74 -3.48 20.63
CA GLU A 87 -0.09 -4.67 21.19
C GLU A 87 -0.11 -5.85 20.20
N LYS A 88 0.87 -6.75 20.33
CA LYS A 88 1.00 -7.94 19.50
C LYS A 88 -0.21 -8.89 19.68
N PRO A 89 -0.63 -9.63 18.63
CA PRO A 89 -1.71 -10.61 18.74
C PRO A 89 -1.38 -11.72 19.74
N LEU A 90 -2.41 -12.24 20.41
CA LEU A 90 -2.31 -13.23 21.47
C LEU A 90 -2.85 -14.60 21.03
N ASN A 91 -2.36 -15.66 21.65
CA ASN A 91 -3.06 -16.94 21.71
C ASN A 91 -4.24 -16.80 22.70
N LEU A 92 -5.47 -16.72 22.18
CA LEU A 92 -6.67 -16.54 22.98
C LEU A 92 -7.30 -17.84 23.47
N GLU A 93 -7.05 -18.97 22.80
CA GLU A 93 -7.87 -20.18 23.02
C GLU A 93 -7.19 -21.50 22.65
N TYR A 94 -6.05 -21.49 21.94
CA TYR A 94 -5.49 -22.71 21.37
C TYR A 94 -4.46 -23.33 22.31
N ALA A 95 -4.97 -24.14 23.24
CA ALA A 95 -4.17 -24.82 24.26
C ALA A 95 -3.13 -25.82 23.71
N ALA A 96 -3.26 -26.25 22.46
CA ALA A 96 -2.33 -27.17 21.81
C ALA A 96 -1.04 -26.49 21.29
N ASP A 97 -0.97 -25.15 21.26
CA ASP A 97 0.29 -24.44 20.97
C ASP A 97 1.25 -24.56 22.17
N ALA A 98 2.05 -25.63 22.16
CA ALA A 98 2.98 -25.93 23.24
C ALA A 98 4.04 -24.83 23.48
N ALA A 99 4.32 -23.99 22.48
CA ALA A 99 5.29 -22.91 22.60
C ALA A 99 4.67 -21.63 23.18
N VAL A 100 3.34 -21.47 23.12
CA VAL A 100 2.66 -20.22 23.44
C VAL A 100 1.44 -20.48 24.33
N PRO A 101 1.54 -20.27 25.65
CA PRO A 101 0.40 -20.37 26.55
C PRO A 101 -0.75 -19.41 26.17
N ILE A 102 -1.98 -19.74 26.56
CA ILE A 102 -3.13 -18.84 26.43
C ILE A 102 -2.83 -17.52 27.14
N GLY A 103 -3.19 -16.40 26.50
CA GLY A 103 -2.93 -15.04 26.95
C GLY A 103 -1.53 -14.51 26.61
N LYS A 104 -0.68 -15.29 25.93
CA LYS A 104 0.65 -14.84 25.48
C LYS A 104 0.69 -14.62 23.97
N THR A 105 1.60 -13.77 23.53
CA THR A 105 1.79 -13.52 22.09
C THR A 105 2.48 -14.69 21.42
N TRP A 106 2.02 -15.03 20.21
CA TRP A 106 2.67 -16.02 19.35
C TRP A 106 3.66 -15.39 18.36
N ILE A 107 3.77 -14.06 18.34
CA ILE A 107 4.78 -13.38 17.53
C ILE A 107 6.17 -13.79 18.02
N ASP A 108 7.05 -14.11 17.09
CA ASP A 108 8.41 -14.62 17.30
C ASP A 108 8.49 -16.04 17.90
N ALA A 109 7.36 -16.68 18.19
CA ALA A 109 7.35 -18.06 18.67
C ALA A 109 7.56 -19.05 17.51
N PRO A 110 8.36 -20.11 17.71
CA PRO A 110 8.58 -21.13 16.69
C PRO A 110 7.29 -21.88 16.37
N PHE A 111 7.26 -22.50 15.20
CA PHE A 111 6.24 -23.47 14.82
C PHE A 111 6.59 -24.86 15.35
N ASN A 112 5.59 -25.70 15.46
CA ASN A 112 5.74 -27.12 15.78
C ASN A 112 5.26 -27.96 14.58
N ASN A 113 6.17 -28.72 13.96
CA ASN A 113 5.83 -29.56 12.81
C ASN A 113 4.88 -30.72 13.14
N ALA A 114 4.72 -31.07 14.42
CA ALA A 114 3.74 -32.06 14.86
C ALA A 114 2.32 -31.50 14.93
N ASP A 115 2.15 -30.17 14.93
CA ASP A 115 0.85 -29.50 14.99
C ASP A 115 0.46 -28.96 13.60
N ASN A 116 -0.40 -29.70 12.90
CA ASN A 116 -0.89 -29.30 11.59
C ASN A 116 -1.88 -28.12 11.62
N ASN A 117 -2.39 -27.75 12.80
CA ASN A 117 -3.45 -26.74 12.98
C ASN A 117 -2.93 -25.40 13.48
N ILE A 118 -1.72 -25.34 14.07
CA ILE A 118 -1.11 -24.12 14.63
C ILE A 118 -1.07 -22.97 13.62
N LEU A 119 -0.71 -23.27 12.37
CA LEU A 119 -0.65 -22.29 11.28
C LEU A 119 -2.02 -21.69 11.00
N GLY A 120 -3.03 -22.55 10.88
CA GLY A 120 -4.42 -22.13 10.66
C GLY A 120 -4.95 -21.30 11.83
N TYR A 121 -4.62 -21.70 13.06
CA TYR A 121 -4.98 -20.96 14.26
C TYR A 121 -4.36 -19.56 14.30
N ARG A 122 -3.03 -19.46 14.20
CA ARG A 122 -2.31 -18.18 14.27
C ARG A 122 -2.74 -17.22 13.14
N ASN A 123 -3.04 -17.72 11.94
CA ASN A 123 -3.64 -16.92 10.87
C ASN A 123 -5.04 -16.38 11.24
N ARG A 124 -5.90 -17.20 11.84
CA ARG A 124 -7.21 -16.72 12.35
C ARG A 124 -7.03 -15.69 13.46
N SER A 125 -6.11 -15.92 14.40
CA SER A 125 -5.77 -14.97 15.45
C SER A 125 -5.30 -13.63 14.87
N LEU A 126 -4.39 -13.62 13.89
CA LEU A 126 -3.93 -12.41 13.21
C LEU A 126 -5.08 -11.66 12.51
N ARG A 127 -5.96 -12.40 11.83
CA ARG A 127 -7.13 -11.81 11.17
C ARG A 127 -8.05 -11.16 12.21
N SER A 128 -8.43 -11.89 13.26
CA SER A 128 -9.28 -11.38 14.34
C SER A 128 -8.65 -10.15 15.00
N TRP A 129 -7.36 -10.18 15.28
CA TRP A 129 -6.62 -9.04 15.83
C TRP A 129 -6.64 -7.83 14.90
N THR A 130 -6.48 -8.03 13.59
CA THR A 130 -6.53 -6.93 12.60
C THR A 130 -7.91 -6.26 12.58
N PHE A 131 -9.00 -7.05 12.63
CA PHE A 131 -10.35 -6.49 12.73
C PHE A 131 -10.60 -5.82 14.09
N ASP A 132 -10.05 -6.36 15.18
CA ASP A 132 -10.12 -5.72 16.50
C ASP A 132 -9.47 -4.33 16.51
N GLN A 133 -8.34 -4.16 15.80
CA GLN A 133 -7.71 -2.83 15.64
C GLN A 133 -8.60 -1.85 14.87
N ILE A 134 -9.26 -2.32 13.81
CA ILE A 134 -10.22 -1.50 13.04
C ILE A 134 -11.44 -1.14 13.90
N LEU A 135 -11.95 -2.06 14.72
CA LEU A 135 -13.14 -1.84 15.55
C LEU A 135 -12.88 -0.92 16.76
N LYS A 136 -11.65 -0.95 17.30
CA LYS A 136 -11.23 -0.13 18.45
C LYS A 136 -10.52 1.17 18.03
N GLU A 137 -10.45 1.45 16.74
CA GLU A 137 -9.85 2.68 16.21
C GLU A 137 -10.53 3.89 16.85
N GLN A 138 -9.74 4.78 17.44
CA GLN A 138 -10.21 6.10 17.88
C GLN A 138 -10.21 7.07 16.69
N ILE A 139 -10.21 8.39 16.91
CA ILE A 139 -10.00 9.32 15.79
C ILE A 139 -8.56 9.23 15.28
N SER A 140 -8.36 8.41 14.26
CA SER A 140 -7.09 8.29 13.56
C SER A 140 -7.35 7.87 12.12
N VAL A 141 -6.46 8.27 11.21
CA VAL A 141 -6.46 7.79 9.82
C VAL A 141 -5.73 6.44 9.68
N ARG A 142 -5.08 5.95 10.74
CA ARG A 142 -4.10 4.87 10.67
C ARG A 142 -4.62 3.62 10.00
N GLU A 143 -5.76 3.09 10.43
CA GLU A 143 -6.23 1.81 9.89
C GLU A 143 -6.75 1.98 8.46
N LYS A 144 -7.32 3.14 8.11
CA LYS A 144 -7.69 3.46 6.72
C LYS A 144 -6.49 3.49 5.79
N LEU A 145 -5.39 4.12 6.21
CA LEU A 145 -4.15 4.14 5.44
C LEU A 145 -3.44 2.79 5.45
N THR A 146 -3.49 2.04 6.56
CA THR A 146 -2.99 0.66 6.63
C THR A 146 -3.70 -0.21 5.60
N LEU A 147 -5.02 -0.10 5.46
CA LEU A 147 -5.77 -0.82 4.42
C LEU A 147 -5.42 -0.34 3.01
N PHE A 148 -5.24 0.96 2.80
CA PHE A 148 -4.77 1.52 1.53
C PHE A 148 -3.41 0.92 1.13
N TRP A 149 -2.45 0.88 2.06
CA TRP A 149 -1.13 0.31 1.82
C TRP A 149 -1.18 -1.20 1.61
N HIS A 150 -2.02 -1.91 2.36
CA HIS A 150 -2.23 -3.35 2.17
C HIS A 150 -2.79 -3.66 0.77
N ASN A 151 -3.63 -2.78 0.22
CA ASN A 151 -4.07 -2.88 -1.16
C ASN A 151 -2.96 -2.47 -2.16
N HIS A 152 -2.14 -1.47 -1.81
CA HIS A 152 -1.05 -0.99 -2.67
C HIS A 152 0.08 -2.01 -2.80
N PHE A 153 0.50 -2.62 -1.70
CA PHE A 153 1.56 -3.63 -1.59
C PHE A 153 0.97 -5.04 -1.41
N ALA A 154 -0.12 -5.33 -2.13
CA ALA A 154 -0.83 -6.59 -1.99
C ALA A 154 0.09 -7.79 -2.23
N THR A 155 0.00 -8.78 -1.34
CA THR A 155 0.74 -10.05 -1.42
C THR A 155 -0.23 -11.23 -1.48
N SER A 156 0.24 -12.37 -1.99
CA SER A 156 -0.49 -13.64 -1.95
C SER A 156 0.46 -14.81 -1.73
N GLU A 157 -0.08 -15.98 -1.37
CA GLU A 157 0.65 -17.25 -1.29
C GLU A 157 1.81 -17.31 -0.28
N VAL A 158 1.98 -16.27 0.55
CA VAL A 158 2.86 -16.29 1.73
C VAL A 158 2.02 -16.71 2.93
N ASN A 159 2.33 -17.88 3.51
CA ASN A 159 1.55 -18.45 4.59
C ASN A 159 2.44 -18.71 5.81
N ASP A 160 2.83 -17.61 6.44
CA ASP A 160 3.47 -17.54 7.76
C ASP A 160 2.91 -16.31 8.51
N PRO A 161 2.17 -16.50 9.62
CA PRO A 161 1.54 -15.41 10.35
C PRO A 161 2.52 -14.44 11.02
N ASN A 162 3.78 -14.83 11.31
CA ASN A 162 4.80 -13.89 11.79
C ASN A 162 5.18 -12.91 10.69
N PHE A 163 5.44 -13.43 9.48
CA PHE A 163 5.76 -12.63 8.30
C PHE A 163 4.63 -11.64 7.98
N LEU A 164 3.38 -12.13 7.97
CA LEU A 164 2.20 -11.32 7.70
C LEU A 164 1.98 -10.24 8.78
N TYR A 165 2.23 -10.55 10.06
CA TYR A 165 2.16 -9.56 11.13
C TYR A 165 3.17 -8.42 10.92
N TYR A 166 4.43 -8.75 10.62
CA TYR A 166 5.46 -7.73 10.37
C TYR A 166 5.15 -6.90 9.13
N HIS A 167 4.64 -7.52 8.07
CA HIS A 167 4.22 -6.82 6.85
C HIS A 167 3.09 -5.81 7.12
N ILE A 168 2.03 -6.23 7.83
CA ILE A 168 0.92 -5.32 8.22
C ILE A 168 1.42 -4.22 9.16
N THR A 169 2.29 -4.57 10.11
CA THR A 169 2.83 -3.62 11.10
C THR A 169 3.74 -2.59 10.45
N LEU A 170 4.52 -2.96 9.44
CA LEU A 170 5.34 -2.04 8.65
C LEU A 170 4.46 -0.98 7.95
N MET A 171 3.35 -1.40 7.33
CA MET A 171 2.40 -0.48 6.70
C MET A 171 1.69 0.40 7.74
N ARG A 172 1.36 -0.17 8.90
CA ARG A 172 0.69 0.55 10.00
C ARG A 172 1.58 1.61 10.63
N SER A 173 2.86 1.31 10.86
CA SER A 173 3.81 2.26 11.44
C SER A 173 4.18 3.39 10.48
N ASN A 174 4.09 3.15 9.17
CA ASN A 174 4.38 4.15 8.13
C ASN A 174 3.11 4.72 7.49
N ALA A 175 1.94 4.56 8.10
CA ALA A 175 0.64 4.80 7.47
C ALA A 175 0.53 6.18 6.77
N TRP A 176 1.12 7.23 7.34
CA TRP A 176 1.20 8.57 6.73
C TRP A 176 2.63 9.15 6.75
N GLY A 177 3.63 8.30 6.93
CA GLY A 177 5.04 8.70 6.99
C GLY A 177 5.63 8.98 5.61
N ASN A 178 6.95 8.80 5.52
CA ASN A 178 7.69 9.00 4.28
C ASN A 178 7.48 7.83 3.30
N PHE A 179 6.93 8.11 2.11
CA PHE A 179 6.64 7.06 1.12
C PHE A 179 7.91 6.39 0.59
N ARG A 180 9.01 7.14 0.44
CA ARG A 180 10.27 6.60 -0.02
C ARG A 180 10.85 5.62 1.00
N ASP A 181 10.78 5.96 2.27
CA ASP A 181 11.30 5.09 3.33
C ASP A 181 10.41 3.86 3.54
N LEU A 182 9.08 3.99 3.37
CA LEU A 182 8.19 2.83 3.32
C LEU A 182 8.56 1.90 2.15
N VAL A 183 8.82 2.41 0.95
CA VAL A 183 9.24 1.58 -0.19
C VAL A 183 10.57 0.89 0.09
N LYS A 184 11.56 1.59 0.67
CA LYS A 184 12.83 0.97 1.09
C LYS A 184 12.58 -0.19 2.07
N ALA A 185 11.80 0.06 3.11
CA ALA A 185 11.51 -0.98 4.09
C ALA A 185 10.75 -2.16 3.47
N MET A 186 9.81 -1.88 2.56
CA MET A 186 9.03 -2.90 1.85
C MET A 186 9.88 -3.72 0.87
N THR A 187 10.93 -3.15 0.28
CA THR A 187 11.85 -3.88 -0.63
C THR A 187 12.54 -5.07 0.03
N ILE A 188 12.80 -4.97 1.33
CA ILE A 188 13.44 -6.04 2.10
C ILE A 188 12.50 -6.67 3.12
N ASP A 189 11.19 -6.39 3.04
CA ASP A 189 10.19 -7.04 3.87
C ASP A 189 10.15 -8.55 3.57
N PRO A 190 10.20 -9.43 4.58
CA PRO A 190 10.27 -10.87 4.36
C PRO A 190 9.05 -11.45 3.63
N THR A 191 7.86 -10.86 3.79
CA THR A 191 6.67 -11.27 3.03
C THR A 191 6.84 -10.92 1.56
N MET A 192 7.27 -9.68 1.28
CA MET A 192 7.50 -9.19 -0.07
C MET A 192 8.61 -9.95 -0.80
N LEU A 193 9.73 -10.23 -0.11
CA LEU A 193 10.84 -11.03 -0.63
C LEU A 193 10.38 -12.41 -1.09
N ARG A 194 9.50 -13.08 -0.33
CA ARG A 194 8.95 -14.37 -0.75
C ARG A 194 7.94 -14.24 -1.87
N PHE A 195 7.02 -13.27 -1.78
CA PHE A 195 5.93 -13.09 -2.73
C PHE A 195 6.44 -12.83 -4.15
N LEU A 196 7.44 -11.97 -4.31
CA LEU A 196 8.00 -11.60 -5.62
C LEU A 196 9.39 -12.18 -5.86
N ASN A 197 9.69 -13.32 -5.21
CA ASN A 197 10.90 -14.11 -5.42
C ASN A 197 12.24 -13.35 -5.20
N GLY A 198 12.22 -12.23 -4.47
CA GLY A 198 13.43 -11.55 -4.02
C GLY A 198 14.31 -12.46 -3.17
N ASN A 199 13.70 -13.35 -2.38
CA ASN A 199 14.41 -14.32 -1.55
C ASN A 199 15.19 -15.39 -2.32
N VAL A 200 14.96 -15.55 -3.62
CA VAL A 200 15.74 -16.45 -4.50
C VAL A 200 16.49 -15.68 -5.59
N ASN A 201 16.44 -14.35 -5.58
CA ASN A 201 17.15 -13.51 -6.53
C ASN A 201 18.67 -13.56 -6.24
N THR A 202 19.44 -14.15 -7.16
CA THR A 202 20.89 -14.35 -7.04
C THR A 202 21.61 -13.76 -8.24
N ARG A 203 22.90 -13.42 -8.08
CA ARG A 203 23.76 -12.99 -9.20
C ARG A 203 23.84 -14.00 -10.37
N THR A 204 23.64 -15.29 -10.12
CA THR A 204 23.65 -16.37 -11.13
C THR A 204 22.26 -16.74 -11.63
N GLY A 205 21.21 -16.23 -10.99
CA GLY A 205 19.81 -16.53 -11.25
C GLY A 205 18.99 -15.29 -10.90
N VAL A 206 19.09 -14.29 -11.75
CA VAL A 206 18.44 -12.99 -11.56
C VAL A 206 16.95 -13.17 -11.77
N ASN A 207 16.16 -12.67 -10.82
CA ASN A 207 14.70 -12.68 -10.87
C ASN A 207 14.18 -11.25 -10.98
N GLU A 208 13.45 -10.97 -12.06
CA GLU A 208 12.96 -9.64 -12.41
C GLU A 208 11.63 -9.26 -11.75
N ASN A 209 10.93 -10.19 -11.10
CA ASN A 209 9.55 -10.00 -10.65
C ASN A 209 9.44 -8.78 -9.74
N TYR A 210 10.22 -8.71 -8.65
CA TYR A 210 10.16 -7.55 -7.75
C TYR A 210 10.56 -6.24 -8.43
N ALA A 211 11.60 -6.25 -9.28
CA ALA A 211 12.04 -5.04 -10.00
C ALA A 211 10.92 -4.50 -10.90
N ARG A 212 10.20 -5.38 -11.59
CA ARG A 212 9.08 -5.02 -12.44
C ARG A 212 7.92 -4.42 -11.64
N GLU A 213 7.52 -5.07 -10.55
CA GLU A 213 6.42 -4.58 -9.72
C GLU A 213 6.79 -3.29 -8.96
N LEU A 214 8.06 -3.17 -8.54
CA LEU A 214 8.59 -1.95 -7.93
C LEU A 214 8.34 -0.75 -8.83
N LEU A 215 8.68 -0.84 -10.12
CA LEU A 215 8.42 0.21 -11.09
C LEU A 215 6.93 0.33 -11.44
N GLU A 216 6.29 -0.78 -11.84
CA GLU A 216 4.97 -0.80 -12.47
C GLU A 216 3.81 -0.54 -11.49
N LEU A 217 3.83 -1.14 -10.30
CA LEU A 217 2.70 -1.13 -9.38
C LEU A 217 2.93 -0.30 -8.12
N PHE A 218 4.19 -0.22 -7.69
CA PHE A 218 4.54 0.36 -6.39
C PHE A 218 5.11 1.78 -6.45
N THR A 219 5.66 2.25 -7.57
CA THR A 219 6.33 3.57 -7.62
C THR A 219 5.92 4.46 -8.79
N ILE A 220 6.59 4.35 -9.94
CA ILE A 220 6.42 5.27 -11.09
C ILE A 220 5.22 4.92 -11.97
N GLY A 221 4.71 3.71 -11.88
CA GLY A 221 3.67 3.24 -12.78
C GLY A 221 4.22 2.90 -14.17
N LYS A 222 3.46 2.11 -14.92
CA LYS A 222 3.79 1.69 -16.29
C LYS A 222 4.00 2.88 -17.25
N GLY A 223 3.04 3.79 -17.29
CA GLY A 223 2.92 4.81 -18.33
C GLY A 223 2.48 4.22 -19.69
N PRO A 224 2.09 5.07 -20.67
CA PRO A 224 1.82 4.62 -22.04
C PRO A 224 2.99 3.86 -22.68
N LEU A 225 2.66 2.91 -23.56
CA LEU A 225 3.64 2.19 -24.37
C LEU A 225 4.18 3.13 -25.46
N ALA A 226 5.50 3.33 -25.50
CA ALA A 226 6.19 4.12 -26.52
C ALA A 226 6.78 3.24 -27.64
N GLY A 227 7.06 1.97 -27.34
CA GLY A 227 7.51 0.95 -28.29
C GLY A 227 7.57 -0.43 -27.65
N PRO A 228 7.88 -1.51 -28.39
CA PRO A 228 8.01 -2.85 -27.82
C PRO A 228 9.05 -2.90 -26.68
N GLY A 229 8.60 -3.11 -25.44
CA GLY A 229 9.47 -3.12 -24.26
C GLY A 229 9.93 -1.74 -23.75
N ASP A 230 9.37 -0.66 -24.30
CA ASP A 230 9.64 0.73 -23.89
C ASP A 230 8.33 1.40 -23.48
N TYR A 231 8.20 1.65 -22.17
CA TYR A 231 7.13 2.48 -21.64
C TYR A 231 7.67 3.88 -21.35
N THR A 232 6.77 4.86 -21.40
CA THR A 232 7.10 6.27 -21.13
C THR A 232 7.84 6.51 -19.80
N ASN A 233 7.67 5.63 -18.81
CA ASN A 233 8.30 5.75 -17.49
C ASN A 233 9.55 4.87 -17.30
N TYR A 234 9.63 3.71 -17.96
CA TYR A 234 10.77 2.78 -17.87
C TYR A 234 10.79 1.79 -19.04
N THR A 235 11.93 1.13 -19.23
CA THR A 235 12.17 0.10 -20.23
C THR A 235 12.41 -1.26 -19.60
N GLU A 236 12.37 -2.31 -20.42
CA GLU A 236 12.77 -3.65 -20.00
C GLU A 236 14.24 -3.73 -19.52
N THR A 237 15.12 -2.88 -20.06
CA THR A 237 16.50 -2.77 -19.58
C THR A 237 16.55 -2.30 -18.13
N ASP A 238 15.71 -1.34 -17.75
CA ASP A 238 15.67 -0.83 -16.38
C ASP A 238 15.26 -1.92 -15.38
N VAL A 239 14.28 -2.75 -15.76
CA VAL A 239 13.84 -3.89 -14.95
C VAL A 239 15.01 -4.85 -14.70
N LYS A 240 15.75 -5.22 -15.74
CA LYS A 240 16.89 -6.15 -15.65
C LYS A 240 18.02 -5.62 -14.78
N GLU A 241 18.38 -4.37 -14.97
CA GLU A 241 19.47 -3.74 -14.21
C GLU A 241 19.08 -3.53 -12.75
N ILE A 242 17.85 -3.11 -12.47
CA ILE A 242 17.33 -3.02 -11.10
C ILE A 242 17.25 -4.41 -10.45
N ALA A 243 16.83 -5.45 -11.19
CA ALA A 243 16.78 -6.82 -10.67
C ALA A 243 18.16 -7.32 -10.20
N LYS A 244 19.24 -6.99 -10.93
CA LYS A 244 20.62 -7.29 -10.52
C LYS A 244 20.98 -6.55 -9.22
N ALA A 245 20.64 -5.26 -9.11
CA ALA A 245 20.91 -4.46 -7.91
C ALA A 245 20.17 -4.94 -6.65
N LEU A 246 19.13 -5.75 -6.83
CA LEU A 246 18.33 -6.33 -5.73
C LEU A 246 18.73 -7.76 -5.37
N THR A 247 19.76 -8.33 -6.00
CA THR A 247 20.22 -9.69 -5.72
C THR A 247 20.82 -9.81 -4.30
N GLY A 248 20.81 -11.02 -3.74
CA GLY A 248 21.49 -11.32 -2.47
C GLY A 248 20.63 -11.20 -1.21
N TRP A 249 19.43 -10.61 -1.28
CA TRP A 249 18.48 -10.59 -0.16
C TRP A 249 17.76 -11.92 0.04
N ARG A 250 17.65 -12.39 1.28
CA ARG A 250 16.94 -13.63 1.66
C ARG A 250 15.93 -13.34 2.74
N ASP A 251 14.82 -14.08 2.73
CA ASP A 251 13.97 -14.18 3.90
C ASP A 251 14.66 -15.05 4.98
N ASN A 252 14.35 -14.77 6.23
CA ASN A 252 14.86 -15.46 7.40
C ASN A 252 13.70 -15.83 8.32
N GLY A 253 13.77 -17.00 8.95
CA GLY A 253 12.76 -17.43 9.93
C GLY A 253 11.42 -17.89 9.36
N TYR A 254 11.28 -18.08 8.04
CA TYR A 254 10.04 -18.57 7.44
C TYR A 254 9.70 -19.97 7.97
N ARG A 255 8.54 -20.09 8.64
CA ARG A 255 8.06 -21.32 9.28
C ARG A 255 9.09 -21.97 10.20
N THR A 256 9.94 -21.16 10.83
CA THR A 256 11.00 -21.66 11.70
C THR A 256 10.47 -22.48 12.86
N THR A 257 11.09 -23.63 13.12
CA THR A 257 10.87 -24.43 14.33
C THR A 257 11.89 -24.12 15.43
N ASN A 258 12.82 -23.19 15.15
CA ASN A 258 13.87 -22.77 16.07
C ASN A 258 13.52 -21.40 16.68
N ALA A 259 13.36 -21.36 18.00
CA ALA A 259 13.01 -20.18 18.78
C ALA A 259 14.04 -19.04 18.71
N THR A 260 15.29 -19.32 18.31
CA THR A 260 16.34 -18.29 18.20
C THR A 260 16.39 -17.63 16.82
N VAL A 261 15.65 -18.14 15.84
CA VAL A 261 15.61 -17.59 14.48
C VAL A 261 14.36 -16.76 14.33
N LEU A 262 14.52 -15.44 14.15
CA LEU A 262 13.40 -14.51 14.00
C LEU A 262 13.01 -14.31 12.53
N ALA A 263 11.73 -14.00 12.31
CA ALA A 263 11.23 -13.56 11.03
C ALA A 263 11.91 -12.26 10.61
N GLY A 264 12.43 -12.20 9.39
CA GLY A 264 13.14 -11.01 8.90
C GLY A 264 13.85 -11.25 7.58
N ALA A 265 14.78 -10.37 7.24
CA ALA A 265 15.57 -10.48 6.03
C ALA A 265 17.08 -10.49 6.33
N VAL A 266 17.84 -11.14 5.47
CA VAL A 266 19.30 -11.21 5.59
C VAL A 266 19.95 -11.03 4.22
N PHE A 267 20.97 -10.19 4.16
CA PHE A 267 21.76 -9.99 2.95
C PHE A 267 22.89 -11.03 2.87
N ARG A 268 23.11 -11.59 1.67
CA ARG A 268 24.16 -12.57 1.38
C ARG A 268 25.09 -12.01 0.29
N PRO A 269 26.23 -11.40 0.67
CA PRO A 269 27.15 -10.76 -0.28
C PRO A 269 27.62 -11.70 -1.41
N THR A 270 27.83 -12.98 -1.10
CA THR A 270 28.28 -13.99 -2.09
C THR A 270 27.24 -14.29 -3.18
N GLN A 271 25.98 -13.89 -2.98
CA GLN A 271 24.89 -14.07 -3.92
C GLN A 271 24.45 -12.76 -4.58
N HIS A 272 25.13 -11.66 -4.28
CA HIS A 272 24.88 -10.34 -4.84
C HIS A 272 25.71 -10.09 -6.09
N ASP A 273 25.08 -9.48 -7.09
CA ASP A 273 25.75 -8.97 -8.28
C ASP A 273 26.46 -7.67 -7.91
N THR A 274 27.79 -7.64 -8.01
CA THR A 274 28.58 -6.45 -7.67
C THR A 274 28.97 -5.63 -8.89
N THR A 275 28.45 -5.97 -10.07
CA THR A 275 28.76 -5.23 -11.30
C THR A 275 28.06 -3.88 -11.29
N LYS A 276 28.57 -2.93 -12.07
CA LYS A 276 27.91 -1.64 -12.29
C LYS A 276 26.66 -1.86 -13.14
N LYS A 277 25.53 -1.27 -12.73
CA LYS A 277 24.27 -1.27 -13.47
C LYS A 277 24.10 0.09 -14.15
N VAL A 278 23.67 0.10 -15.39
CA VAL A 278 23.41 1.34 -16.16
C VAL A 278 21.98 1.29 -16.66
N LEU A 279 21.14 2.20 -16.18
CA LEU A 279 19.76 2.28 -16.60
C LEU A 279 19.63 2.86 -18.01
N SER A 280 18.43 2.79 -18.57
CA SER A 280 18.12 3.25 -19.91
C SER A 280 18.00 4.78 -20.00
N HIS A 281 17.72 5.26 -21.21
CA HIS A 281 17.40 6.66 -21.47
C HIS A 281 16.20 7.17 -20.65
N ARG A 282 15.27 6.32 -20.20
CA ARG A 282 14.15 6.72 -19.33
C ARG A 282 14.63 7.18 -17.96
N PHE A 283 15.80 6.72 -17.53
CA PHE A 283 16.50 7.12 -16.31
C PHE A 283 17.76 7.95 -16.59
N ASP A 284 17.84 8.58 -17.76
CA ASP A 284 18.94 9.48 -18.12
C ASP A 284 20.31 8.78 -18.05
N TYR A 285 20.32 7.47 -18.33
CA TYR A 285 21.50 6.58 -18.22
C TYR A 285 22.16 6.60 -16.83
N ALA A 286 21.36 6.81 -15.79
CA ALA A 286 21.85 6.80 -14.42
C ALA A 286 22.54 5.47 -14.07
N GLU A 287 23.65 5.58 -13.33
CA GLU A 287 24.42 4.43 -12.87
C GLU A 287 24.03 4.07 -11.43
N ILE A 288 23.91 2.78 -11.15
CA ILE A 288 23.82 2.23 -9.79
C ILE A 288 25.13 1.49 -9.52
N LEU A 289 25.84 1.96 -8.50
CA LEU A 289 27.11 1.39 -8.04
C LEU A 289 26.86 0.42 -6.89
N ASN A 290 27.66 -0.64 -6.82
CA ASN A 290 27.60 -1.62 -5.74
C ASN A 290 27.74 -0.92 -4.38
N GLN A 291 26.75 -1.13 -3.51
CA GLN A 291 26.75 -0.68 -2.12
C GLN A 291 26.37 -1.82 -1.16
N ASN A 292 26.57 -3.08 -1.59
CA ASN A 292 26.21 -4.28 -0.84
C ASN A 292 24.77 -4.20 -0.31
N GLU A 293 24.56 -4.41 1.00
CA GLU A 293 23.24 -4.36 1.63
C GLU A 293 22.55 -3.00 1.52
N ASN A 294 23.21 -1.93 1.08
CA ASN A 294 22.59 -0.63 0.88
C ASN A 294 22.24 -0.34 -0.60
N GLU A 295 22.63 -1.18 -1.56
CA GLU A 295 22.38 -0.92 -2.99
C GLU A 295 20.89 -0.77 -3.32
N TYR A 296 20.03 -1.55 -2.66
CA TYR A 296 18.56 -1.44 -2.84
C TYR A 296 18.01 -0.06 -2.45
N LYS A 297 18.63 0.64 -1.48
CA LYS A 297 18.20 1.99 -1.10
C LYS A 297 18.54 2.99 -2.20
N ALA A 298 19.71 2.84 -2.83
CA ALA A 298 20.12 3.68 -3.97
C ALA A 298 19.21 3.47 -5.18
N VAL A 299 18.74 2.24 -5.43
CA VAL A 299 17.69 1.95 -6.43
C VAL A 299 16.42 2.75 -6.12
N VAL A 300 15.91 2.66 -4.89
CA VAL A 300 14.67 3.37 -4.50
C VAL A 300 14.87 4.88 -4.58
N ASP A 301 16.00 5.41 -4.10
CA ASP A 301 16.32 6.84 -4.17
C ASP A 301 16.38 7.35 -5.62
N LEU A 302 16.94 6.55 -6.54
CA LEU A 302 16.99 6.89 -7.96
C LEU A 302 15.59 6.94 -8.58
N ILE A 303 14.72 5.98 -8.28
CA ILE A 303 13.33 5.95 -8.74
C ILE A 303 12.58 7.20 -8.25
N PHE A 304 12.76 7.57 -6.99
CA PHE A 304 12.08 8.71 -6.36
C PHE A 304 12.56 10.08 -6.86
N LYS A 305 13.58 10.16 -7.73
CA LYS A 305 13.92 11.38 -8.47
C LYS A 305 12.91 11.68 -9.59
N LYS A 306 12.13 10.70 -10.03
CA LYS A 306 11.12 10.90 -11.08
C LYS A 306 9.85 11.49 -10.48
N ALA A 307 9.44 12.67 -10.97
CA ALA A 307 8.22 13.34 -10.53
C ALA A 307 6.95 12.48 -10.67
N GLU A 308 6.96 11.52 -11.61
CA GLU A 308 5.85 10.60 -11.81
C GLU A 308 5.55 9.70 -10.60
N VAL A 309 6.53 9.42 -9.73
CA VAL A 309 6.26 8.69 -8.47
C VAL A 309 5.24 9.45 -7.61
N ALA A 310 5.42 10.78 -7.50
CA ALA A 310 4.53 11.62 -6.71
C ALA A 310 3.12 11.67 -7.32
N ARG A 311 3.01 11.83 -8.64
CA ARG A 311 1.71 11.79 -9.34
C ARG A 311 1.02 10.45 -9.17
N PHE A 312 1.74 9.36 -9.38
CA PHE A 312 1.20 8.01 -9.29
C PHE A 312 0.54 7.75 -7.94
N ILE A 313 1.24 8.06 -6.84
CA ILE A 313 0.68 7.83 -5.51
C ILE A 313 -0.43 8.83 -5.16
N CYS A 314 -0.34 10.09 -5.60
CA CYS A 314 -1.41 11.08 -5.40
C CYS A 314 -2.70 10.68 -6.12
N ARG A 315 -2.62 10.16 -7.35
CA ARG A 315 -3.78 9.60 -8.07
C ARG A 315 -4.41 8.42 -7.32
N LYS A 316 -3.60 7.55 -6.70
CA LYS A 316 -4.10 6.44 -5.87
C LYS A 316 -4.80 6.94 -4.61
N LEU A 317 -4.20 7.89 -3.89
CA LEU A 317 -4.78 8.50 -2.69
C LEU A 317 -6.07 9.24 -2.99
N TYR A 318 -6.12 10.01 -4.09
CA TYR A 318 -7.32 10.70 -4.54
C TYR A 318 -8.46 9.73 -4.82
N ARG A 319 -8.20 8.62 -5.52
CA ARG A 319 -9.23 7.59 -5.78
C ARG A 319 -9.73 6.92 -4.50
N TRP A 320 -8.83 6.71 -3.54
CA TRP A 320 -9.16 6.09 -2.28
C TRP A 320 -10.02 6.99 -1.39
N PHE A 321 -9.62 8.26 -1.24
CA PHE A 321 -10.23 9.16 -0.27
C PHE A 321 -11.25 10.14 -0.84
N VAL A 322 -11.21 10.45 -2.13
CA VAL A 322 -11.98 11.55 -2.72
C VAL A 322 -12.98 11.01 -3.75
N TYR A 323 -12.51 10.65 -4.93
CA TYR A 323 -13.38 10.23 -6.03
C TYR A 323 -12.66 9.34 -7.04
N TYR A 324 -13.38 8.37 -7.61
CA TYR A 324 -12.78 7.34 -8.47
C TYR A 324 -12.35 7.84 -9.86
N GLN A 325 -12.99 8.89 -10.38
CA GLN A 325 -12.64 9.50 -11.67
C GLN A 325 -11.63 10.62 -11.48
N ILE A 326 -10.63 10.65 -12.37
CA ILE A 326 -9.65 11.73 -12.49
C ILE A 326 -9.81 12.28 -13.90
N THR A 327 -10.39 13.47 -14.01
CA THR A 327 -10.49 14.23 -15.26
C THR A 327 -9.21 15.06 -15.47
N ASP A 328 -9.00 15.61 -16.66
CA ASP A 328 -7.86 16.50 -16.93
C ASP A 328 -7.82 17.72 -15.99
N GLU A 329 -9.00 18.20 -15.59
CA GLU A 329 -9.11 19.28 -14.61
C GLU A 329 -8.72 18.84 -13.20
N VAL A 330 -9.14 17.65 -12.75
CA VAL A 330 -8.68 17.09 -11.46
C VAL A 330 -7.17 16.82 -11.48
N GLU A 331 -6.66 16.30 -12.58
CA GLU A 331 -5.23 16.06 -12.77
C GLU A 331 -4.44 17.36 -12.60
N THR A 332 -4.89 18.44 -13.26
CA THR A 332 -4.21 19.74 -13.25
C THR A 332 -4.40 20.50 -11.94
N GLN A 333 -5.61 20.52 -11.38
CA GLN A 333 -5.98 21.38 -10.25
C GLN A 333 -5.83 20.72 -8.88
N VAL A 334 -5.67 19.39 -8.83
CA VAL A 334 -5.57 18.64 -7.56
C VAL A 334 -4.36 17.71 -7.55
N ILE A 335 -4.22 16.82 -8.53
CA ILE A 335 -3.14 15.82 -8.52
C ILE A 335 -1.78 16.51 -8.63
N GLU A 336 -1.63 17.48 -9.54
CA GLU A 336 -0.34 18.14 -9.72
C GLU A 336 0.12 18.98 -8.52
N PRO A 337 -0.72 19.86 -7.95
CA PRO A 337 -0.35 20.56 -6.73
C PRO A 337 -0.04 19.61 -5.56
N MET A 338 -0.80 18.52 -5.42
CA MET A 338 -0.56 17.51 -4.39
C MET A 338 0.76 16.77 -4.62
N ALA A 339 1.08 16.41 -5.86
CA ALA A 339 2.33 15.76 -6.24
C ALA A 339 3.53 16.68 -6.03
N GLN A 340 3.41 17.97 -6.36
CA GLN A 340 4.46 18.96 -6.12
C GLN A 340 4.72 19.18 -4.63
N LEU A 341 3.66 19.21 -3.81
CA LEU A 341 3.79 19.26 -2.35
C LEU A 341 4.46 17.98 -1.81
N LEU A 342 4.05 16.81 -2.28
CA LEU A 342 4.66 15.55 -1.88
C LEU A 342 6.15 15.49 -2.26
N PHE A 343 6.51 15.91 -3.47
CA PHE A 343 7.90 15.92 -3.94
C PHE A 343 8.75 16.91 -3.14
N SER A 344 8.28 18.14 -2.95
CA SER A 344 9.02 19.19 -2.21
C SER A 344 9.13 18.91 -0.71
N SER A 345 8.17 18.19 -0.13
CA SER A 345 8.24 17.68 1.24
C SER A 345 9.02 16.37 1.38
N ASN A 346 9.86 16.01 0.39
CA ASN A 346 10.68 14.80 0.45
C ASN A 346 9.87 13.50 0.58
N TYR A 347 8.67 13.45 0.02
CA TYR A 347 7.71 12.33 0.03
C TYR A 347 7.04 12.05 1.38
N GLU A 348 6.90 13.05 2.25
CA GLU A 348 6.04 12.95 3.42
C GLU A 348 4.55 12.91 3.02
N ILE A 349 3.86 11.81 3.34
CA ILE A 349 2.45 11.64 2.94
C ILE A 349 1.51 12.57 3.72
N LYS A 350 1.76 12.76 5.03
CA LYS A 350 0.90 13.54 5.92
C LYS A 350 0.62 14.96 5.41
N PRO A 351 1.61 15.81 5.06
CA PRO A 351 1.35 17.15 4.56
C PRO A 351 0.48 17.18 3.30
N ALA A 352 0.78 16.35 2.30
CA ALA A 352 0.05 16.30 1.04
C ALA A 352 -1.39 15.83 1.22
N LEU A 353 -1.60 14.77 2.00
CA LEU A 353 -2.93 14.22 2.26
C LEU A 353 -3.77 15.16 3.14
N LYS A 354 -3.19 15.71 4.22
CA LYS A 354 -3.87 16.69 5.08
C LYS A 354 -4.32 17.89 4.27
N ARG A 355 -3.44 18.43 3.41
CA ARG A 355 -3.78 19.55 2.53
C ARG A 355 -4.90 19.21 1.55
N SER A 356 -4.91 18.00 0.99
CA SER A 356 -6.01 17.54 0.13
C SER A 356 -7.37 17.49 0.85
N TRP A 357 -7.37 17.33 2.18
CA TRP A 357 -8.58 17.29 3.01
C TRP A 357 -9.02 18.64 3.55
N GLU A 358 -8.10 19.59 3.60
CA GLU A 358 -8.43 21.00 3.76
C GLU A 358 -9.11 21.56 2.52
N ALA A 359 -9.01 20.89 1.37
CA ALA A 359 -9.57 21.35 0.11
C ALA A 359 -11.05 20.98 -0.11
N PRO A 360 -11.84 21.82 -0.81
CA PRO A 360 -13.26 21.58 -1.10
C PRO A 360 -13.53 20.22 -1.76
N THR A 361 -12.59 19.72 -2.56
CA THR A 361 -12.76 18.51 -3.36
C THR A 361 -12.99 17.26 -2.51
N SER A 362 -12.48 17.26 -1.27
CA SER A 362 -12.65 16.16 -0.31
C SER A 362 -13.89 16.29 0.59
N LEU A 363 -14.43 17.51 0.72
CA LEU A 363 -15.53 17.85 1.63
C LEU A 363 -16.88 18.01 0.91
N MET A 364 -16.87 18.15 -0.41
CA MET A 364 -18.07 18.27 -1.22
C MET A 364 -18.59 16.89 -1.63
N ARG A 365 -19.91 16.70 -1.44
CA ARG A 365 -20.63 15.50 -1.86
C ARG A 365 -20.28 15.13 -3.31
N SER A 366 -19.69 13.96 -3.54
CA SER A 366 -20.14 13.19 -4.69
C SER A 366 -21.60 12.84 -4.41
N THR A 367 -22.53 13.33 -5.20
CA THR A 367 -23.95 13.03 -5.07
C THR A 367 -24.24 11.56 -5.39
N TRP A 368 -23.89 10.67 -4.47
CA TRP A 368 -24.29 9.26 -4.44
C TRP A 368 -24.80 8.98 -3.03
N ALA A 369 -25.88 9.66 -2.67
CA ALA A 369 -26.76 9.27 -1.58
C ALA A 369 -28.14 9.05 -2.18
N ARG A 370 -28.33 7.87 -2.76
CA ARG A 370 -29.60 7.12 -2.75
C ARG A 370 -29.27 5.65 -2.64
#